data_AF-A0A5J4LG10-F1
#
_entry.id   AF-A0A5J4LG10-F1
#
_cell.length_a   1.000
_cell.length_b   1.000
_cell.length_c   1.000
_cell.angle_alpha   90.00
_cell.angle_beta   90.00
_cell.angle_gamma   90.00
#
_symmetry.space_group_name_H-M   'P 1'
#
loop_
_entity.id
_entity.type
_entity.pdbx_description
1 polymer ?
#
loop_
_entity_poly.entity_id
_entity_poly.type
_entity_poly.pdbx_seq_one_letter_code
_entity_poly.pdbx_strand_id
1 'polypeptide(L)'
;MSWHALRPTCLPDPDVVFRPTRRDIDPATGEPTAYALWDRHAWQPHGECWLWCGRDDVEVTWIGPVQSSGMHAAVFACRACLYELDQRVLQANMRRDSSALPADLAPRPPAAGLHRGAEARRAAY
;
A
#
# COMPACT_ATOMS: atom_id res chain seq x y z
N MET A 1 34.45 -3.25 11.62
CA MET A 1 33.27 -2.35 11.60
C MET A 1 32.06 -3.26 11.69
N SER A 2 31.38 -3.23 12.83
CA SER A 2 30.34 -4.20 13.21
C SER A 2 29.03 -3.80 12.52
N TRP A 3 28.52 -4.66 11.65
CA TRP A 3 27.15 -4.56 11.16
C TRP A 3 26.23 -5.03 12.28
N HIS A 4 25.34 -4.14 12.73
CA HIS A 4 24.26 -4.51 13.63
C HIS A 4 23.47 -5.64 12.96
N ALA A 5 23.39 -6.79 13.65
CA ALA A 5 22.54 -7.90 13.24
C ALA A 5 21.08 -7.43 13.28
N LEU A 6 20.62 -6.85 12.17
CA LEU A 6 19.22 -6.58 11.91
C LEU A 6 18.51 -7.92 12.05
N ARG A 7 17.43 -7.93 12.85
CA ARG A 7 16.57 -9.11 13.03
C ARG A 7 16.34 -9.77 11.66
N PRO A 8 16.36 -11.11 11.56
CA PRO A 8 15.90 -11.78 10.36
C PRO A 8 14.38 -11.53 10.27
N THR A 9 13.99 -10.43 9.63
CA THR A 9 12.69 -10.37 8.97
C THR A 9 12.67 -11.52 7.99
N CYS A 10 11.64 -12.36 8.07
CA CYS A 10 11.38 -13.38 7.07
C CYS A 10 11.14 -12.63 5.74
N LEU A 11 12.22 -12.37 5.02
CA LEU A 11 12.18 -11.69 3.73
C LEU A 11 11.45 -12.63 2.78
N PRO A 12 10.49 -12.12 1.98
CA PRO A 12 9.91 -12.94 0.94
C PRO A 12 11.01 -13.45 0.01
N ASP A 13 10.78 -14.65 -0.53
CA ASP A 13 11.69 -15.34 -1.45
C ASP A 13 12.22 -14.35 -2.51
N PRO A 14 13.55 -14.24 -2.73
CA PRO A 14 14.11 -13.41 -3.79
C PRO A 14 13.53 -13.71 -5.19
N ASP A 15 13.03 -14.93 -5.40
CA ASP A 15 12.38 -15.38 -6.63
C ASP A 15 10.86 -15.15 -6.64
N VAL A 16 10.29 -14.40 -5.69
CA VAL A 16 8.90 -13.91 -5.80
C VAL A 16 8.82 -12.98 -7.02
N VAL A 17 8.43 -13.56 -8.15
CA VAL A 17 7.93 -12.84 -9.31
C VAL A 17 6.50 -12.43 -8.97
N PHE A 18 6.29 -11.14 -8.73
CA PHE A 18 4.94 -10.62 -8.54
C PHE A 18 4.13 -10.92 -9.80
N ARG A 19 2.97 -11.58 -9.63
CA ARG A 19 2.06 -11.82 -10.74
C ARG A 19 1.19 -10.58 -10.91
N PRO A 20 1.11 -9.97 -12.11
CA PRO A 20 0.16 -8.91 -12.39
C PRO A 20 -1.24 -9.33 -11.92
N THR A 21 -1.89 -8.48 -11.12
CA THR A 21 -3.29 -8.74 -10.77
C THR A 21 -4.16 -8.57 -12.01
N ARG A 22 -5.39 -9.09 -12.00
CA ARG A 22 -6.31 -8.94 -13.14
C ARG A 22 -6.54 -7.47 -13.55
N ARG A 23 -6.35 -6.52 -12.63
CA ARG A 23 -6.46 -5.08 -12.91
C ARG A 23 -5.25 -4.51 -13.64
N ASP A 24 -4.11 -5.17 -13.53
CA ASP A 24 -2.85 -4.77 -14.14
C ASP A 24 -2.72 -5.26 -15.58
N ILE A 25 -3.57 -6.21 -16.00
CA ILE A 25 -3.64 -6.76 -17.35
C ILE A 25 -4.69 -6.00 -18.17
N ASP A 26 -4.31 -5.50 -19.34
CA ASP A 26 -5.24 -4.95 -20.30
C ASP A 26 -6.17 -6.07 -20.80
N PRO A 27 -7.50 -5.94 -20.61
CA PRO A 27 -8.44 -7.00 -20.99
C PRO A 27 -8.54 -7.21 -22.51
N ALA A 28 -8.13 -6.25 -23.32
CA ALA A 28 -8.17 -6.34 -24.78
C ALA A 28 -6.92 -7.02 -25.36
N THR A 29 -5.76 -6.83 -24.73
CA THR A 29 -4.47 -7.32 -25.25
C THR A 29 -3.90 -8.49 -24.45
N GLY A 30 -4.30 -8.68 -23.19
CA GLY A 30 -3.73 -9.68 -22.29
C GLY A 30 -2.35 -9.29 -21.73
N GLU A 31 -1.85 -8.11 -22.09
CA GLU A 31 -0.54 -7.60 -21.68
C GLU A 31 -0.64 -6.73 -20.42
N PRO A 32 0.43 -6.64 -19.60
CA PRO A 32 0.48 -5.69 -18.50
C PRO A 32 0.30 -4.25 -19.01
N THR A 33 -0.64 -3.52 -18.42
CA THR A 33 -0.92 -2.11 -18.75
C THR A 33 0.30 -1.22 -18.51
N ALA A 34 0.33 -0.05 -19.17
CA ALA A 34 1.30 1.01 -18.87
C ALA A 34 1.21 1.55 -17.42
N TYR A 35 0.23 1.10 -16.62
CA TYR A 35 0.10 1.36 -15.18
C TYR A 35 0.50 0.17 -14.28
N ALA A 36 0.81 -1.00 -14.84
CA ALA A 36 1.45 -2.13 -14.15
C ALA A 36 2.94 -1.82 -13.84
N LEU A 37 3.18 -0.66 -13.22
CA LEU A 37 4.43 0.11 -13.17
C LEU A 37 5.58 -0.55 -12.41
N TRP A 38 5.32 -1.58 -11.63
CA TRP A 38 6.29 -2.18 -10.71
C TRP A 38 7.37 -3.02 -11.41
N ASP A 39 7.22 -3.37 -12.69
CA ASP A 39 8.23 -4.12 -13.47
C ASP A 39 8.98 -3.25 -14.50
N ARG A 40 8.70 -1.94 -14.55
CA ARG A 40 9.42 -0.96 -15.42
C ARG A 40 10.70 -0.41 -14.81
N HIS A 41 11.11 -0.96 -13.67
CA HIS A 41 12.37 -0.62 -13.04
C HIS A 41 13.54 -1.07 -13.92
N ALA A 42 14.48 -0.18 -14.18
CA ALA A 42 15.76 -0.56 -14.78
C ALA A 42 16.55 -1.33 -13.71
N TRP A 43 16.53 -2.65 -13.79
CA TRP A 43 17.24 -3.53 -12.88
C TRP A 43 18.71 -3.63 -13.26
N GLN A 44 19.56 -3.53 -12.25
CA GLN A 44 20.99 -3.76 -12.34
C GLN A 44 21.27 -5.15 -11.74
N PRO A 45 22.02 -6.02 -12.44
CA PRO A 45 22.18 -7.42 -12.06
C PRO A 45 22.93 -7.61 -10.75
N HIS A 46 23.82 -6.66 -10.41
CA HIS A 46 24.63 -6.70 -9.21
C HIS A 46 24.65 -5.32 -8.56
N GLY A 47 24.30 -5.27 -7.28
CA GLY A 47 24.39 -4.06 -6.48
C GLY A 47 24.06 -4.29 -5.02
N GLU A 48 24.15 -3.22 -4.24
CA GLU A 48 23.87 -3.23 -2.82
C GLU A 48 22.42 -2.79 -2.56
N CYS A 49 21.67 -3.58 -1.81
CA CYS A 49 20.35 -3.19 -1.36
C CYS A 49 20.44 -2.32 -0.10
N TRP A 50 20.14 -1.03 -0.23
CA TRP A 50 20.22 -0.03 0.84
C TRP A 50 19.01 -0.06 1.79
N LEU A 51 18.08 -0.98 1.57
CA LEU A 51 16.94 -1.22 2.46
C LEU A 51 17.31 -2.27 3.53
N TRP A 52 16.29 -2.85 4.17
CA TRP A 52 16.47 -3.65 5.39
C TRP A 52 17.34 -4.90 5.25
N CYS A 53 17.44 -5.50 4.06
CA CYS A 53 18.23 -6.72 3.90
C CYS A 53 19.74 -6.49 3.88
N GLY A 54 20.20 -5.28 3.50
CA GLY A 54 21.62 -4.94 3.43
C GLY A 54 22.49 -5.85 2.56
N ARG A 55 21.89 -6.69 1.70
CA ARG A 55 22.64 -7.65 0.87
C ARG A 55 23.42 -6.91 -0.20
N ASP A 56 24.67 -7.31 -0.36
CA ASP A 56 25.49 -7.01 -1.53
C ASP A 56 25.28 -8.09 -2.60
N ASP A 57 25.68 -7.78 -3.84
CA ASP A 57 25.63 -8.69 -4.99
C ASP A 57 24.24 -9.26 -5.32
N VAL A 58 23.20 -8.43 -5.22
CA VAL A 58 21.82 -8.80 -5.61
C VAL A 58 21.31 -7.92 -6.75
N GLU A 59 20.32 -8.42 -7.49
CA GLU A 59 19.61 -7.60 -8.47
C GLU A 59 18.91 -6.43 -7.76
N VAL A 60 19.24 -5.20 -8.17
CA VAL A 60 18.70 -3.97 -7.55
C VAL A 60 18.18 -3.00 -8.59
N THR A 61 17.26 -2.13 -8.18
CA THR A 61 16.85 -0.99 -8.99
C THR A 61 16.93 0.31 -8.20
N TRP A 62 17.11 1.42 -8.92
CA TRP A 62 17.04 2.75 -8.35
C TRP A 62 15.60 3.09 -7.98
N ILE A 63 15.37 3.48 -6.72
CA ILE A 63 14.03 3.84 -6.21
C ILE A 63 13.85 5.34 -6.01
N GLY A 64 14.94 6.11 -6.03
CA GLY A 64 14.90 7.57 -5.90
C GLY A 64 16.14 8.17 -5.25
N PRO A 65 16.23 9.52 -5.21
CA PRO A 65 17.28 10.21 -4.48
C PRO A 65 16.98 10.23 -2.98
N VAL A 66 18.03 10.23 -2.16
CA VAL A 66 17.95 10.54 -0.73
C VAL A 66 18.87 11.69 -0.40
N GLN A 67 18.47 12.52 0.56
CA GLN A 67 19.31 13.53 1.16
C GLN A 67 19.61 13.16 2.61
N SER A 68 20.88 13.20 3.00
CA SER A 68 21.32 12.97 4.38
C SER A 68 22.47 13.90 4.71
N SER A 69 22.32 14.70 5.78
CA SER A 69 23.36 15.64 6.24
C SER A 69 23.91 16.56 5.13
N GLY A 70 23.03 17.02 4.23
CA GLY A 70 23.40 17.86 3.08
C GLY A 70 24.00 17.11 1.87
N MET A 71 24.23 15.79 1.97
CA MET A 71 24.69 14.95 0.88
C MET A 71 23.51 14.31 0.14
N HIS A 72 23.63 14.15 -1.17
CA HIS A 72 22.67 13.43 -2.00
C HIS A 72 23.25 12.09 -2.43
N ALA A 73 22.42 11.06 -2.42
CA ALA A 73 22.76 9.73 -2.93
C ALA A 73 21.57 9.11 -3.67
N ALA A 74 21.86 8.16 -4.56
CA ALA A 74 20.85 7.30 -5.14
C ALA A 74 20.58 6.13 -4.19
N VAL A 75 19.29 5.81 -3.96
CA VAL A 75 18.91 4.65 -3.16
C VAL A 75 18.57 3.49 -4.09
N PHE A 76 19.13 2.32 -3.78
CA PHE A 76 18.91 1.08 -4.51
C PHE A 76 18.23 0.04 -3.65
N ALA A 77 17.31 -0.73 -4.23
CA ALA A 77 16.56 -1.78 -3.56
C ALA A 77 16.53 -3.07 -4.38
N CYS A 78 16.68 -4.21 -3.72
CA CYS A 78 16.38 -5.50 -4.32
C CYS A 78 14.87 -5.74 -4.39
N ARG A 79 14.45 -6.64 -5.28
CA ARG A 79 13.04 -6.97 -5.54
C ARG A 79 12.22 -7.26 -4.27
N ALA A 80 12.73 -8.12 -3.40
CA ALA A 80 12.06 -8.47 -2.15
C ALA A 80 11.85 -7.26 -1.22
N CYS A 81 12.86 -6.38 -1.10
CA CYS A 81 12.75 -5.20 -0.24
C CYS A 81 11.89 -4.10 -0.88
N LEU A 82 11.92 -3.93 -2.21
CA LEU A 82 11.05 -3.00 -2.91
C LEU A 82 9.58 -3.38 -2.72
N TYR A 83 9.25 -4.67 -2.84
CA TYR A 83 7.90 -5.17 -2.59
C TYR A 83 7.40 -4.83 -1.17
N GLU A 84 8.21 -5.10 -0.15
CA GLU A 84 7.86 -4.77 1.25
C GLU A 84 7.67 -3.25 1.45
N LEU A 85 8.48 -2.43 0.78
CA LEU A 85 8.32 -0.97 0.80
C LEU A 85 6.96 -0.56 0.19
N ASP A 86 6.59 -1.12 -0.96
CA ASP A 86 5.32 -0.83 -1.62
C ASP A 86 4.11 -1.23 -0.76
N GLN A 87 4.20 -2.38 -0.08
CA GLN A 87 3.14 -2.79 0.87
C GLN A 87 3.00 -1.79 2.03
N ARG A 88 4.12 -1.29 2.58
CA ARG A 88 4.08 -0.27 3.63
C ARG A 88 3.50 1.06 3.15
N VAL A 89 3.85 1.48 1.93
CA VAL A 89 3.29 2.68 1.30
C VAL A 89 1.77 2.54 1.12
N LEU A 90 1.32 1.40 0.58
CA LEU A 90 -0.11 1.10 0.43
C LEU A 90 -0.84 1.18 1.79
N GLN A 91 -0.31 0.51 2.82
CA GLN A 91 -0.90 0.53 4.15
C GLN A 91 -0.94 1.94 4.77
N ALA A 92 0.11 2.74 4.57
CA ALA A 92 0.13 4.13 5.03
C ALA A 92 -0.93 4.99 4.33
N ASN A 93 -1.12 4.82 3.02
CA ASN A 93 -2.14 5.54 2.26
C ASN A 93 -3.56 5.13 2.68
N MET A 94 -3.85 3.84 2.83
CA MET A 94 -5.15 3.37 3.31
C MET A 94 -5.50 3.94 4.70
N ARG A 95 -4.51 4.06 5.60
CA ARG A 95 -4.69 4.68 6.93
C ARG A 95 -5.01 6.18 6.83
N ARG A 96 -4.42 6.88 5.86
CA ARG A 96 -4.71 8.30 5.63
C ARG A 96 -6.10 8.48 5.04
N ASP A 97 -6.47 7.69 4.04
CA ASP A 97 -7.78 7.77 3.40
C ASP A 97 -8.92 7.47 4.37
N SER A 98 -8.75 6.47 5.24
CA SER A 98 -9.74 6.15 6.27
C SER A 98 -9.91 7.27 7.30
N SER A 99 -8.85 8.04 7.59
CA SER A 99 -8.93 9.23 8.46
C SER A 99 -9.51 10.47 7.77
N ALA A 100 -9.57 10.46 6.43
CA ALA A 100 -10.08 11.56 5.61
C ALA A 100 -11.55 11.40 5.20
N LEU A 101 -12.17 10.23 5.45
CA LEU A 101 -13.60 10.03 5.23
C LEU A 101 -14.39 11.01 6.13
N PRO A 102 -15.24 11.88 5.56
CA PRO A 102 -16.09 12.76 6.36
C PRO A 102 -17.03 11.92 7.24
N ALA A 103 -17.21 12.35 8.49
CA ALA A 103 -18.17 11.75 9.42
C ALA A 103 -19.63 11.78 8.93
N ASP A 104 -19.90 12.48 7.82
CA ASP A 104 -21.24 12.66 7.23
C ASP A 104 -21.82 11.40 6.55
N LEU A 105 -21.03 10.33 6.39
CA LEU A 105 -21.53 9.01 5.93
C LEU A 105 -21.92 8.07 7.09
N ALA A 106 -21.85 8.53 8.34
CA ALA A 106 -22.39 7.77 9.47
C ALA A 106 -23.89 7.48 9.21
N PRO A 107 -24.33 6.21 9.29
CA PRO A 107 -25.74 5.88 9.10
C PRO A 107 -26.59 6.71 10.06
N ARG A 108 -27.46 7.57 9.52
CA ARG A 108 -28.40 8.33 10.34
C ARG A 108 -29.23 7.33 11.15
N PRO A 109 -29.27 7.40 12.49
CA PRO A 109 -30.08 6.49 13.27
C PRO A 109 -31.54 6.58 12.77
N PRO A 110 -32.26 5.45 12.65
CA PRO A 110 -33.63 5.46 12.16
C PRO A 110 -34.45 6.39 13.06
N ALA A 111 -35.16 7.34 12.45
CA ALA A 111 -35.99 8.29 13.15
C ALA A 111 -37.01 7.52 14.02
N ALA A 112 -36.88 7.64 15.34
CA ALA A 112 -37.86 7.09 16.26
C ALA A 112 -39.21 7.76 15.98
N GLY A 113 -40.15 7.00 15.44
CA GLY A 113 -41.48 7.47 15.08
C GLY A 113 -42.24 7.96 16.32
N LEU A 114 -42.73 9.21 16.27
CA LEU A 114 -43.74 9.69 17.20
C LEU A 114 -45.05 8.92 16.95
N HIS A 115 -45.37 7.97 17.83
CA HIS A 115 -46.73 7.45 17.94
C HIS A 115 -47.63 8.55 18.53
N ARG A 116 -48.24 9.35 17.67
CA ARG A 116 -49.32 10.29 18.05
C ARG A 116 -50.62 9.48 18.17
N GLY A 117 -51.10 9.35 19.40
CA GLY A 117 -52.35 8.67 19.72
C GLY A 117 -53.57 9.30 19.04
N ALA A 118 -54.45 8.44 18.54
CA ALA A 118 -55.78 8.83 18.09
C ALA A 118 -56.79 8.49 19.19
N GLU A 119 -57.35 9.55 19.77
CA GLU A 119 -58.34 9.59 20.83
C GLU A 119 -59.70 9.06 20.32
N ALA A 120 -60.22 8.02 20.96
CA ALA A 120 -61.53 7.45 20.67
C ALA A 120 -62.62 8.41 21.16
N ARG A 121 -63.34 9.04 20.22
CA ARG A 121 -64.54 9.83 20.50
C ARG A 121 -65.63 8.94 21.09
N ARG A 122 -65.94 9.24 22.36
CA ARG A 122 -67.05 8.70 23.15
C ARG A 122 -68.38 9.15 22.52
N ALA A 123 -69.18 8.20 22.08
CA ALA A 123 -70.57 8.43 21.69
C ALA A 123 -71.38 8.86 22.93
N ALA A 124 -72.18 9.92 22.78
CA ALA A 124 -73.15 10.34 23.77
C ALA A 124 -74.48 10.67 23.06
N TYR A 125 -75.49 9.92 23.51
CA TYR A 125 -76.93 10.15 23.48
C TYR A 125 -77.67 10.22 22.14
#